data_AF-A0A0S3QZI9-F1
#
_entry.id   AF-A0A0S3QZI9-F1
#
_cell.length_a   1.000
_cell.length_b   1.000
_cell.length_c   1.000
_cell.angle_alpha   90.00
_cell.angle_beta   90.00
_cell.angle_gamma   90.00
#
_symmetry.space_group_name_H-M   'P 1'
#
loop_
_entity.id
_entity.type
_entity.pdbx_description
1 polymer ?
#
loop_
_entity_poly.entity_id
_entity_poly.type
_entity_poly.pdbx_seq_one_letter_code
_entity_poly.pdbx_strand_id
1 'polypeptide(L)'
;MESSSSCSLVEKIKVKIFSSNVDPYTYICPSAYDTAWLAMIPDSHNPSKPMFKNCLQWLINNQNEQGFWGDCDASAKPSLETLPATLASMVALKKWNTGTLLRQRGLSFIEANTEKLLKDIENRCPCWFIIVFPAMVRLSECAGIEIVFPDTVTETMSSIFLHQQKLLDKEELVGKHGFSPLLSYLEALPPWYKVSEEDICGNLSGDGSLFQSPSATAKAFMATGNIDSLSYLESLIQRCPNGVPQTYPMDEDLIKLCMINQLQRLGLAEHFDKEIEENLAKIYRKYVDQESWVKPTNMTEAQLHKDSLAFHLLRMHGYNVSPSLSFGWFLDDEEIRATIQKEQEHMSTTILSMYRASNLIFCGENEVEDFKSFTRDLLNKCLLTKNGEPNTILSPLQQMVGF
;
A
#
# COMPACT_ATOMS: atom_id res chain seq x y z
N MET A 1 24.37 21.89 -26.88
CA MET A 1 24.08 20.44 -26.96
C MET A 1 23.18 19.98 -25.82
N GLU A 2 23.28 20.54 -24.60
CA GLU A 2 22.44 20.17 -23.44
C GLU A 2 20.92 20.44 -23.62
N SER A 3 20.54 21.53 -24.29
CA SER A 3 19.11 21.85 -24.52
C SER A 3 18.37 20.82 -25.38
N SER A 4 19.06 20.16 -26.32
CA SER A 4 18.47 19.11 -27.18
C SER A 4 18.20 17.81 -26.42
N SER A 5 18.99 17.52 -25.38
CA SER A 5 18.83 16.34 -24.54
C SER A 5 17.65 16.50 -23.57
N SER A 6 17.47 17.69 -22.99
CA SER A 6 16.35 17.98 -22.10
C SER A 6 15.00 17.93 -22.83
N CYS A 7 14.91 18.54 -24.02
CA CYS A 7 13.68 18.47 -24.83
C CYS A 7 13.33 17.02 -25.22
N SER A 8 14.34 16.17 -25.50
CA SER A 8 14.13 14.76 -25.76
C SER A 8 13.59 13.99 -24.55
N LEU A 9 13.99 14.37 -23.33
CA LEU A 9 13.50 13.75 -22.11
C LEU A 9 12.07 14.20 -21.78
N VAL A 10 11.76 15.48 -21.95
CA VAL A 10 10.38 15.99 -21.80
C VAL A 10 9.44 15.26 -22.73
N GLU A 11 9.79 15.10 -24.00
CA GLU A 11 8.94 14.39 -24.97
C GLU A 11 8.75 12.91 -24.61
N LYS A 12 9.81 12.25 -24.12
CA LYS A 12 9.71 10.88 -23.60
C LYS A 12 8.78 10.79 -22.39
N ILE A 13 8.82 11.77 -21.48
CA ILE A 13 7.94 11.83 -20.32
C ILE A 13 6.50 12.08 -20.77
N LYS A 14 6.26 12.98 -21.73
CA LYS A 14 4.92 13.22 -22.31
C LYS A 14 4.32 11.95 -22.90
N VAL A 15 5.09 11.28 -23.76
CA VAL A 15 4.65 10.05 -24.43
C VAL A 15 4.41 8.94 -23.41
N LYS A 16 5.23 8.84 -22.36
CA LYS A 16 5.01 7.86 -21.30
C LYS A 16 3.81 8.24 -20.44
N ILE A 17 3.90 9.34 -19.68
CA ILE A 17 2.96 9.65 -18.59
C ILE A 17 1.58 10.11 -19.07
N PHE A 18 1.51 10.89 -20.15
CA PHE A 18 0.30 11.64 -20.52
C PHE A 18 -0.39 11.14 -21.80
N SER A 19 0.18 10.14 -22.48
CA SER A 19 -0.47 9.54 -23.64
C SER A 19 -1.76 8.81 -23.25
N SER A 20 -2.83 9.05 -24.00
CA SER A 20 -4.12 8.37 -23.81
C SER A 20 -4.07 6.84 -23.98
N ASN A 21 -3.02 6.32 -24.60
CA ASN A 21 -2.82 4.87 -24.82
C ASN A 21 -2.00 4.19 -23.71
N VAL A 22 -1.50 4.92 -22.72
CA VAL A 22 -0.70 4.35 -21.64
C VAL A 22 -1.59 4.02 -20.46
N ASP A 23 -1.58 2.75 -20.06
CA ASP A 23 -2.29 2.29 -18.87
C ASP A 23 -1.61 2.87 -17.61
N PRO A 24 -2.33 3.65 -16.77
CA PRO A 24 -1.79 4.19 -15.53
C PRO A 24 -1.17 3.14 -14.59
N TYR A 25 -1.60 1.88 -14.69
CA TYR A 25 -1.05 0.77 -13.90
C TYR A 25 0.41 0.45 -14.22
N THR A 26 0.93 0.88 -15.38
CA THR A 26 2.35 0.71 -15.72
C THR A 26 3.29 1.48 -14.79
N TYR A 27 2.76 2.41 -13.99
CA TYR A 27 3.50 3.19 -12.99
C TYR A 27 3.40 2.68 -11.57
N ILE A 28 2.57 1.65 -11.33
CA ILE A 28 2.39 1.11 -10.00
C ILE A 28 3.49 0.10 -9.71
N CYS A 29 4.19 0.32 -8.60
CA CYS A 29 5.23 -0.58 -8.13
C CYS A 29 4.62 -1.93 -7.74
N PRO A 30 5.18 -3.05 -8.21
CA PRO A 30 4.75 -4.36 -7.76
C PRO A 30 5.08 -4.59 -6.28
N SER A 31 4.14 -5.14 -5.54
CA SER A 31 4.37 -5.69 -4.21
C SER A 31 4.93 -7.10 -4.32
N ALA A 32 6.16 -7.30 -3.84
CA ALA A 32 6.76 -8.63 -3.81
C ALA A 32 6.01 -9.58 -2.86
N TYR A 33 5.45 -9.06 -1.77
CA TYR A 33 4.66 -9.83 -0.81
C TYR A 33 3.40 -10.40 -1.46
N ASP A 34 2.61 -9.56 -2.13
CA ASP A 34 1.40 -9.97 -2.84
C ASP A 34 1.71 -10.88 -4.03
N THR A 35 2.76 -10.55 -4.79
CA THR A 35 3.24 -11.38 -5.89
C THR A 35 3.64 -12.77 -5.41
N ALA A 36 4.25 -12.89 -4.22
CA ALA A 36 4.56 -14.17 -3.62
C ALA A 36 3.32 -14.98 -3.25
N TRP A 37 2.28 -14.34 -2.70
CA TRP A 37 1.01 -15.00 -2.41
C TRP A 37 0.32 -15.56 -3.65
N LEU A 38 0.28 -14.80 -4.74
CA LEU A 38 -0.25 -15.29 -6.01
C LEU A 38 0.61 -16.40 -6.60
N ALA A 39 1.94 -16.30 -6.48
CA ALA A 39 2.85 -17.34 -6.94
C ALA A 39 2.64 -18.67 -6.19
N MET A 40 2.09 -18.66 -4.96
CA MET A 40 1.82 -19.86 -4.18
C MET A 40 0.54 -20.61 -4.57
N ILE A 41 -0.30 -20.04 -5.43
CA ILE A 41 -1.58 -20.66 -5.84
C ILE A 41 -1.29 -21.86 -6.77
N PRO A 42 -1.72 -23.08 -6.41
CA PRO A 42 -1.57 -24.25 -7.26
C PRO A 42 -2.54 -24.20 -8.45
N ASP A 43 -2.08 -24.65 -9.61
CA ASP A 43 -2.93 -24.82 -10.79
C ASP A 43 -4.03 -25.87 -10.52
N SER A 44 -5.25 -25.55 -10.94
CA SER A 44 -6.44 -26.38 -10.69
C SER A 44 -6.40 -27.74 -11.41
N HIS A 45 -5.71 -27.81 -12.54
CA HIS A 45 -5.53 -29.04 -13.32
C HIS A 45 -4.23 -29.76 -13.01
N ASN A 46 -3.20 -29.03 -12.55
CA ASN A 46 -1.90 -29.58 -12.19
C ASN A 46 -1.32 -28.93 -10.92
N PRO A 47 -1.67 -29.44 -9.73
CA PRO A 47 -1.25 -28.86 -8.44
C PRO A 47 0.27 -28.84 -8.20
N SER A 48 1.06 -29.53 -9.05
CA SER A 48 2.53 -29.49 -9.00
C SER A 48 3.14 -28.23 -9.66
N LYS A 49 2.30 -27.35 -10.23
CA LYS A 49 2.73 -26.12 -10.89
C LYS A 49 1.94 -24.91 -10.35
N PRO A 50 2.54 -23.71 -10.38
CA PRO A 50 1.81 -22.49 -10.05
C PRO A 50 0.78 -22.19 -11.14
N MET A 51 -0.40 -21.73 -10.71
CA MET A 51 -1.43 -21.18 -11.58
C MET A 51 -0.90 -19.93 -12.30
N PHE A 52 -0.34 -18.99 -11.54
CA PHE A 52 0.23 -17.74 -12.06
C PHE A 52 1.76 -17.83 -12.19
N LYS A 53 2.22 -18.47 -13.28
CA LYS A 53 3.66 -18.70 -13.56
C LYS A 53 4.47 -17.41 -13.66
N ASN A 54 3.87 -16.34 -14.16
CA ASN A 54 4.48 -15.03 -14.29
C ASN A 54 4.86 -14.43 -12.93
N CYS A 55 4.05 -14.62 -11.87
CA CYS A 55 4.39 -14.19 -10.52
C CYS A 55 5.64 -14.91 -10.00
N LEU A 56 5.72 -16.23 -10.18
CA LEU A 56 6.92 -16.98 -9.78
C LEU A 56 8.16 -16.52 -10.54
N GLN A 57 8.03 -16.30 -11.87
CA GLN A 57 9.13 -15.82 -12.69
C GLN A 57 9.56 -14.40 -12.29
N TRP A 58 8.61 -13.55 -11.91
CA TRP A 58 8.90 -12.21 -11.40
C TRP A 58 9.75 -12.28 -10.12
N LEU A 59 9.40 -13.14 -9.16
CA LEU A 59 10.21 -13.31 -7.94
C LEU A 59 11.65 -13.74 -8.26
N ILE A 60 11.82 -14.67 -9.20
CA ILE A 60 13.15 -15.15 -9.62
C ILE A 60 14.01 -14.01 -10.19
N ASN A 61 13.38 -13.08 -10.91
CA ASN A 61 14.07 -12.03 -11.64
C ASN A 61 14.24 -10.72 -10.84
N ASN A 62 13.57 -10.56 -9.70
CA ASN A 62 13.49 -9.28 -8.97
C ASN A 62 14.00 -9.36 -7.53
N GLN A 63 14.85 -10.35 -7.20
CA GLN A 63 15.64 -10.28 -5.96
C GLN A 63 16.73 -9.22 -6.14
N ASN A 64 16.86 -8.29 -5.19
CA ASN A 64 17.89 -7.28 -5.29
C ASN A 64 19.30 -7.81 -4.95
N GLU A 65 20.30 -6.94 -5.09
CA GLU A 65 21.71 -7.29 -4.85
C GLU A 65 22.00 -7.68 -3.41
N GLN A 66 21.30 -7.08 -2.44
CA GLN A 66 21.42 -7.38 -1.01
C GLN A 66 20.68 -8.68 -0.59
N GLY A 67 19.93 -9.30 -1.50
CA GLY A 67 19.25 -10.57 -1.27
C GLY A 67 17.80 -10.48 -0.80
N PHE A 68 17.20 -9.28 -0.71
CA PHE A 68 15.81 -9.13 -0.30
C PHE A 68 14.86 -8.87 -1.48
N TRP A 69 13.57 -8.99 -1.19
CA TRP A 69 12.47 -8.53 -2.02
C TRP A 69 11.70 -7.43 -1.29
N GLY A 70 11.13 -6.50 -2.04
CA GLY A 70 10.46 -5.31 -1.52
C GLY A 70 11.30 -4.05 -1.75
N ASP A 71 10.73 -2.91 -1.37
CA ASP A 71 11.28 -1.62 -1.73
C ASP A 71 12.42 -1.17 -0.80
N CYS A 72 13.29 -0.32 -1.33
CA CYS A 72 14.34 0.37 -0.60
C CYS A 72 14.14 1.88 -0.70
N ASP A 73 14.70 2.62 0.26
CA ASP A 73 14.75 4.08 0.15
C ASP A 73 15.76 4.54 -0.92
N ALA A 74 15.82 5.84 -1.18
CA ALA A 74 16.75 6.44 -2.14
C ALA A 74 18.24 6.18 -1.82
N SER A 75 18.56 5.75 -0.58
CA SER A 75 19.90 5.35 -0.16
C SER A 75 20.15 3.84 -0.25
N ALA A 76 19.23 3.10 -0.88
CA ALA A 76 19.20 1.65 -0.95
C ALA A 76 19.15 0.96 0.43
N LYS A 77 18.64 1.64 1.47
CA LYS A 77 18.39 1.03 2.77
C LYS A 77 17.06 0.26 2.70
N PRO A 78 17.02 -1.01 3.15
CA PRO A 78 15.79 -1.77 3.21
C PRO A 78 14.77 -1.11 4.13
N SER A 79 13.50 -1.14 3.76
CA SER A 79 12.38 -0.76 4.63
C SER A 79 11.95 -1.95 5.50
N LEU A 80 11.05 -1.71 6.45
CA LEU A 80 10.48 -2.75 7.30
C LEU A 80 9.71 -3.82 6.49
N GLU A 81 9.09 -3.42 5.38
CA GLU A 81 8.27 -4.29 4.51
C GLU A 81 9.09 -5.37 3.80
N THR A 82 10.40 -5.15 3.68
CA THR A 82 11.31 -6.11 3.05
C THR A 82 11.40 -7.41 3.83
N LEU A 83 11.19 -7.41 5.15
CA LEU A 83 11.21 -8.60 5.99
C LEU A 83 10.07 -9.57 5.59
N PRO A 84 8.78 -9.22 5.73
CA PRO A 84 7.69 -10.12 5.33
C PRO A 84 7.68 -10.42 3.83
N ALA A 85 8.02 -9.46 2.96
CA ALA A 85 8.10 -9.70 1.52
C ALA A 85 9.17 -10.74 1.16
N THR A 86 10.34 -10.68 1.80
CA THR A 86 11.43 -11.66 1.59
C THR A 86 11.04 -13.04 2.10
N LEU A 87 10.44 -13.12 3.29
CA LEU A 87 9.95 -14.39 3.83
C LEU A 87 8.90 -15.04 2.91
N ALA A 88 7.87 -14.28 2.51
CA ALA A 88 6.83 -14.77 1.58
C ALA A 88 7.43 -15.23 0.24
N SER A 89 8.37 -14.46 -0.31
CA SER A 89 9.08 -14.80 -1.56
C SER A 89 9.88 -16.10 -1.43
N MET A 90 10.59 -16.30 -0.33
CA MET A 90 11.32 -17.55 -0.07
C MET A 90 10.38 -18.75 0.05
N VAL A 91 9.24 -18.60 0.71
CA VAL A 91 8.20 -19.64 0.81
C VAL A 91 7.66 -19.99 -0.57
N ALA A 92 7.34 -18.99 -1.40
CA ALA A 92 6.87 -19.21 -2.77
C ALA A 92 7.90 -19.99 -3.60
N LEU A 93 9.18 -19.61 -3.55
CA LEU A 93 10.28 -20.32 -4.22
C LEU A 93 10.46 -21.75 -3.68
N LYS A 94 10.30 -21.94 -2.36
CA LYS A 94 10.38 -23.25 -1.70
C LYS A 94 9.26 -24.18 -2.13
N LYS A 95 8.03 -23.69 -2.21
CA LYS A 95 6.84 -24.44 -2.62
C LYS A 95 7.06 -25.13 -3.99
N TRP A 96 7.71 -24.44 -4.93
CA TRP A 96 7.96 -24.95 -6.28
C TRP A 96 9.35 -25.53 -6.49
N ASN A 97 10.09 -25.78 -5.41
CA ASN A 97 11.45 -26.30 -5.43
C ASN A 97 12.40 -25.57 -6.40
N THR A 98 12.30 -24.24 -6.46
CA THR A 98 13.11 -23.38 -7.33
C THR A 98 13.90 -22.36 -6.51
N GLY A 99 14.82 -21.65 -7.17
CA GLY A 99 15.51 -20.49 -6.60
C GLY A 99 16.36 -20.78 -5.37
N THR A 100 17.00 -21.96 -5.25
CA THR A 100 17.79 -22.34 -4.07
C THR A 100 18.80 -21.28 -3.62
N LEU A 101 19.57 -20.71 -4.56
CA LEU A 101 20.52 -19.63 -4.27
C LEU A 101 19.81 -18.34 -3.81
N LEU A 102 18.68 -18.00 -4.44
CA LEU A 102 17.88 -16.83 -4.06
C LEU A 102 17.35 -16.97 -2.62
N ARG A 103 16.86 -18.16 -2.25
CA ARG A 103 16.42 -18.45 -0.87
C ARG A 103 17.57 -18.33 0.13
N GLN A 104 18.77 -18.81 -0.20
CA GLN A 104 19.94 -18.66 0.67
C GLN A 104 20.30 -17.19 0.88
N ARG A 105 20.32 -16.39 -0.19
CA ARG A 105 20.56 -14.94 -0.11
C ARG A 105 19.49 -14.21 0.72
N GLY A 106 18.22 -14.59 0.53
CA GLY A 106 17.10 -14.06 1.31
C GLY A 106 17.23 -14.38 2.80
N LEU A 107 17.59 -15.61 3.13
CA LEU A 107 17.81 -16.02 4.51
C LEU A 107 18.96 -15.23 5.15
N SER A 108 20.11 -15.14 4.45
CA SER A 108 21.24 -14.31 4.92
C SER A 108 20.86 -12.84 5.11
N PHE A 109 19.98 -12.29 4.26
CA PHE A 109 19.45 -10.95 4.46
C PHE A 109 18.63 -10.82 5.75
N ILE A 110 17.69 -11.74 5.99
CA ILE A 110 16.85 -11.74 7.20
C ILE A 110 17.72 -11.78 8.45
N GLU A 111 18.68 -12.70 8.50
CA GLU A 111 19.60 -12.88 9.64
C GLU A 111 20.44 -11.62 9.89
N ALA A 112 20.94 -10.97 8.83
CA ALA A 112 21.85 -9.83 8.94
C ALA A 112 21.14 -8.48 9.19
N ASN A 113 19.84 -8.35 8.91
CA ASN A 113 19.14 -7.06 8.92
C ASN A 113 17.96 -6.98 9.89
N THR A 114 17.44 -8.10 10.41
CA THR A 114 16.31 -8.06 11.36
C THR A 114 16.61 -7.18 12.57
N GLU A 115 17.78 -7.33 13.21
CA GLU A 115 18.17 -6.49 14.35
C GLU A 115 18.17 -5.00 14.01
N LYS A 116 18.78 -4.63 12.87
CA LYS A 116 18.87 -3.23 12.45
C LYS A 116 17.50 -2.63 12.17
N LEU A 117 16.62 -3.38 11.51
CA LEU A 117 15.29 -2.92 11.14
C LEU A 117 14.33 -2.87 12.33
N LEU A 118 14.50 -3.75 13.32
CA LEU A 118 13.66 -3.75 14.52
C LEU A 118 14.14 -2.76 15.60
N LYS A 119 15.44 -2.44 15.64
CA LYS A 119 16.02 -1.49 16.60
C LYS A 119 15.36 -0.12 16.55
N ASP A 120 14.97 0.34 15.37
CA ASP A 120 14.32 1.64 15.18
C ASP A 120 12.83 1.62 15.61
N ILE A 121 12.28 0.46 16.00
CA ILE A 121 10.83 0.20 16.06
C ILE A 121 10.36 -0.36 17.41
N GLU A 122 11.26 -0.58 18.38
CA GLU A 122 11.05 -1.30 19.65
C GLU A 122 9.72 -1.03 20.40
N ASN A 123 9.04 0.10 20.20
CA ASN A 123 7.73 0.41 20.79
C ASN A 123 6.68 1.03 19.83
N ARG A 124 6.93 1.08 18.52
CA ARG A 124 6.03 1.69 17.51
C ARG A 124 5.99 0.86 16.22
N CYS A 125 5.72 -0.42 16.38
CA CYS A 125 5.55 -1.30 15.24
C CYS A 125 4.17 -1.05 14.62
N PRO A 126 4.08 -0.76 13.30
CA PRO A 126 2.78 -0.58 12.67
C PRO A 126 1.89 -1.82 12.86
N CYS A 127 0.58 -1.62 13.04
CA CYS A 127 -0.38 -2.70 13.26
C CYS A 127 -0.28 -3.79 12.18
N TRP A 128 -0.19 -3.38 10.90
CA TRP A 128 -0.03 -4.30 9.78
C TRP A 128 1.21 -5.18 9.91
N PHE A 129 2.34 -4.65 10.40
CA PHE A 129 3.57 -5.41 10.54
C PHE A 129 3.47 -6.42 11.68
N ILE A 130 2.87 -6.02 12.80
CA ILE A 130 2.60 -6.92 13.93
C ILE A 130 1.73 -8.11 13.48
N ILE A 131 0.81 -7.90 12.54
CA ILE A 131 -0.02 -8.97 11.97
C ILE A 131 0.78 -9.82 10.97
N VAL A 132 1.42 -9.19 9.99
CA VAL A 132 1.99 -9.91 8.83
C VAL A 132 3.33 -10.58 9.16
N PHE A 133 4.25 -9.90 9.84
CA PHE A 133 5.62 -10.40 10.00
C PHE A 133 5.70 -11.71 10.80
N PRO A 134 5.09 -11.84 12.00
CA PRO A 134 5.11 -13.11 12.73
C PRO A 134 4.40 -14.24 11.98
N ALA A 135 3.38 -13.91 11.17
CA ALA A 135 2.71 -14.89 10.33
C ALA A 135 3.64 -15.42 9.23
N MET A 136 4.46 -14.56 8.63
CA MET A 136 5.44 -14.98 7.62
C MET A 136 6.60 -15.79 8.20
N VAL A 137 7.00 -15.51 9.44
CA VAL A 137 7.97 -16.35 10.17
C VAL A 137 7.40 -17.77 10.33
N ARG A 138 6.19 -17.90 10.88
CA ARG A 138 5.51 -19.21 11.02
C ARG A 138 5.31 -19.91 9.69
N LEU A 139 4.91 -19.18 8.65
CA LEU A 139 4.71 -19.75 7.32
C LEU A 139 6.03 -20.32 6.75
N SER A 140 7.15 -19.63 6.99
CA SER A 140 8.48 -20.08 6.58
C SER A 140 8.90 -21.35 7.31
N GLU A 141 8.69 -21.41 8.62
CA GLU A 141 8.94 -22.61 9.43
C GLU A 141 8.10 -23.80 8.95
N CYS A 142 6.80 -23.59 8.70
CA CYS A 142 5.92 -24.61 8.13
C CYS A 142 6.36 -25.08 6.74
N ALA A 143 7.02 -24.22 5.96
CA ALA A 143 7.59 -24.57 4.65
C ALA A 143 8.97 -25.26 4.76
N GLY A 144 9.50 -25.47 5.96
CA GLY A 144 10.82 -26.05 6.20
C GLY A 144 11.97 -25.10 5.87
N ILE A 145 11.78 -23.81 6.13
CA ILE A 145 12.81 -22.78 6.11
C ILE A 145 13.08 -22.41 7.58
N GLU A 146 14.22 -22.84 8.10
CA GLU A 146 14.65 -22.52 9.46
C GLU A 146 15.16 -21.08 9.49
N ILE A 147 14.56 -20.25 10.34
CA ILE A 147 14.95 -18.85 10.54
C ILE A 147 15.63 -18.75 11.90
N VAL A 148 16.91 -18.40 11.91
CA VAL A 148 17.67 -18.20 13.15
C VAL A 148 17.85 -16.71 13.37
N PHE A 149 17.10 -16.17 14.34
CA PHE A 149 17.28 -14.78 14.75
C PHE A 149 18.46 -14.67 15.73
N PRO A 150 19.24 -13.56 15.69
CA PRO A 150 20.24 -13.29 16.72
C PRO A 150 19.64 -13.20 18.13
N ASP A 151 20.39 -13.63 19.14
CA ASP A 151 19.94 -13.57 20.55
C ASP A 151 19.53 -12.15 20.98
N THR A 152 20.13 -11.13 20.37
CA THR A 152 19.87 -9.71 20.59
C THR A 152 18.43 -9.28 20.29
N VAL A 153 17.73 -9.96 19.38
CA VAL A 153 16.35 -9.61 19.01
C VAL A 153 15.30 -10.52 19.66
N THR A 154 15.69 -11.51 20.46
CA THR A 154 14.78 -12.49 21.05
C THR A 154 13.67 -11.84 21.89
N GLU A 155 14.01 -10.83 22.70
CA GLU A 155 13.03 -10.10 23.50
C GLU A 155 12.07 -9.27 22.62
N THR A 156 12.61 -8.58 21.61
CA THR A 156 11.82 -7.81 20.63
C THR A 156 10.86 -8.71 19.86
N MET A 157 11.34 -9.86 19.38
CA MET A 157 10.50 -10.86 18.70
C MET A 157 9.40 -11.36 19.63
N SER A 158 9.75 -11.75 20.86
CA SER A 158 8.76 -12.20 21.86
C SER A 158 7.70 -11.13 22.13
N SER A 159 8.10 -9.86 22.19
CA SER A 159 7.19 -8.73 22.31
C SER A 159 6.27 -8.62 21.08
N ILE A 160 6.80 -8.69 19.85
CA ILE A 160 5.98 -8.61 18.63
C ILE A 160 4.94 -9.74 18.59
N PHE A 161 5.35 -10.98 18.87
CA PHE A 161 4.43 -12.13 18.91
C PHE A 161 3.35 -11.96 20.00
N LEU A 162 3.71 -11.45 21.17
CA LEU A 162 2.75 -11.15 22.23
C LEU A 162 1.77 -10.04 21.84
N HIS A 163 2.24 -8.99 21.16
CA HIS A 163 1.41 -7.90 20.67
C HIS A 163 0.45 -8.40 19.59
N GLN A 164 0.91 -9.25 18.67
CA GLN A 164 0.05 -9.88 17.67
C GLN A 164 -1.09 -10.65 18.34
N GLN A 165 -0.79 -11.47 19.36
CA GLN A 165 -1.82 -12.20 20.08
C GLN A 165 -2.84 -11.27 20.72
N LYS A 166 -2.38 -10.21 21.41
CA LYS A 166 -3.27 -9.21 22.01
C LYS A 166 -4.15 -8.48 20.99
N LEU A 167 -3.66 -8.24 19.78
CA LEU A 167 -4.44 -7.63 18.70
C LEU A 167 -5.50 -8.60 18.19
N LEU A 168 -5.13 -9.86 17.93
CA LEU A 168 -6.06 -10.89 17.47
C LEU A 168 -7.18 -11.18 18.49
N ASP A 169 -6.90 -11.05 19.79
CA ASP A 169 -7.88 -11.24 20.86
C ASP A 169 -8.85 -10.06 21.03
N LYS A 170 -8.50 -8.87 20.51
CA LYS A 170 -9.23 -7.61 20.73
C LYS A 170 -9.96 -7.08 19.50
N GLU A 171 -9.35 -7.22 18.34
CA GLU A 171 -9.87 -6.65 17.09
C GLU A 171 -11.02 -7.51 16.54
N GLU A 172 -12.03 -6.85 15.98
CA GLU A 172 -13.15 -7.54 15.33
C GLU A 172 -12.68 -8.17 14.01
N LEU A 173 -13.16 -9.39 13.72
CA LEU A 173 -12.85 -10.08 12.47
C LEU A 173 -13.37 -9.32 11.24
N VAL A 174 -14.55 -8.71 11.38
CA VAL A 174 -15.23 -7.87 10.39
C VAL A 174 -15.55 -6.54 11.07
N GLY A 175 -15.07 -5.44 10.49
CA GLY A 175 -15.23 -4.09 11.05
C GLY A 175 -16.55 -3.46 10.61
N LYS A 176 -17.11 -2.58 11.45
CA LYS A 176 -18.42 -1.95 11.20
C LYS A 176 -18.34 -0.69 10.35
N HIS A 177 -17.32 0.17 10.50
CA HIS A 177 -17.06 1.28 9.57
C HIS A 177 -15.56 1.64 9.57
N GLY A 178 -14.91 1.62 8.40
CA GLY A 178 -13.57 2.17 8.19
C GLY A 178 -12.38 1.30 8.63
N PHE A 179 -11.38 1.25 7.74
CA PHE A 179 -10.08 0.53 7.72
C PHE A 179 -10.01 -0.96 8.08
N SER A 180 -9.64 -1.73 7.05
CA SER A 180 -9.02 -3.06 7.03
C SER A 180 -9.25 -3.92 8.27
N PRO A 181 -10.41 -4.59 8.38
CA PRO A 181 -10.64 -5.53 9.48
C PRO A 181 -9.61 -6.64 9.48
N LEU A 182 -9.49 -7.43 10.55
CA LEU A 182 -8.52 -8.54 10.60
C LEU A 182 -8.61 -9.46 9.36
N LEU A 183 -9.79 -9.61 8.79
CA LEU A 183 -10.03 -10.38 7.57
C LEU A 183 -9.31 -9.83 6.31
N SER A 184 -8.92 -8.55 6.28
CA SER A 184 -8.07 -7.98 5.22
C SER A 184 -6.63 -8.52 5.23
N TYR A 185 -6.25 -9.19 6.32
CA TYR A 185 -4.98 -9.90 6.47
C TYR A 185 -5.22 -11.42 6.59
N LEU A 186 -6.26 -11.95 5.91
CA LEU A 186 -6.67 -13.36 5.98
C LEU A 186 -5.48 -14.33 5.80
N GLU A 187 -4.52 -13.98 4.94
CA GLU A 187 -3.32 -14.74 4.66
C GLU A 187 -2.30 -14.78 5.80
N ALA A 188 -2.36 -13.79 6.71
CA ALA A 188 -1.53 -13.68 7.90
C ALA A 188 -2.23 -14.14 9.19
N LEU A 189 -3.52 -14.49 9.14
CA LEU A 189 -4.21 -15.04 10.29
C LEU A 189 -3.66 -16.43 10.65
N PRO A 190 -3.39 -16.71 11.94
CA PRO A 190 -2.79 -17.97 12.33
C PRO A 190 -3.79 -19.13 12.19
N PRO A 191 -3.30 -20.38 12.04
CA PRO A 191 -4.18 -21.54 11.80
C PRO A 191 -5.23 -21.80 12.89
N TRP A 192 -4.99 -21.34 14.12
CA TRP A 192 -5.94 -21.47 15.23
C TRP A 192 -7.04 -20.41 15.22
N TYR A 193 -6.88 -19.32 14.46
CA TYR A 193 -7.92 -18.32 14.27
C TYR A 193 -8.90 -18.84 13.22
N LYS A 194 -10.05 -19.36 13.69
CA LYS A 194 -11.04 -19.97 12.80
C LYS A 194 -11.80 -18.88 12.04
N VAL A 195 -11.63 -18.87 10.73
CA VAL A 195 -12.42 -18.06 9.80
C VAL A 195 -13.30 -19.03 8.99
N SER A 196 -14.61 -18.82 8.99
CA SER A 196 -15.52 -19.68 8.21
C SER A 196 -15.51 -19.31 6.73
N GLU A 197 -15.95 -20.23 5.87
CA GLU A 197 -16.17 -19.93 4.46
C GLU A 197 -17.29 -18.87 4.30
N GLU A 198 -18.30 -18.87 5.18
CA GLU A 198 -19.33 -17.83 5.20
C GLU A 198 -18.75 -16.44 5.52
N ASP A 199 -17.80 -16.34 6.46
CA ASP A 199 -17.14 -15.07 6.79
C ASP A 199 -16.35 -14.53 5.59
N ILE A 200 -15.64 -15.41 4.87
CA ILE A 200 -14.87 -15.01 3.68
C ILE A 200 -15.82 -14.56 2.57
N CYS A 201 -16.76 -15.43 2.18
CA CYS A 201 -17.68 -15.17 1.07
C CYS A 201 -18.60 -13.99 1.34
N GLY A 202 -19.03 -13.78 2.59
CA GLY A 202 -19.88 -12.67 3.00
C GLY A 202 -19.20 -11.30 2.96
N ASN A 203 -17.86 -11.25 2.87
CA ASN A 203 -17.07 -10.01 2.83
C ASN A 203 -16.34 -9.79 1.50
N LEU A 204 -16.64 -10.59 0.47
CA LEU A 204 -16.13 -10.32 -0.88
C LEU A 204 -16.77 -9.04 -1.42
N SER A 205 -15.93 -8.21 -2.04
CA SER A 205 -16.37 -7.03 -2.77
C SER A 205 -17.07 -7.43 -4.07
N GLY A 206 -17.81 -6.50 -4.70
CA GLY A 206 -18.52 -6.76 -5.95
C GLY A 206 -17.62 -7.13 -7.13
N ASP A 207 -16.30 -6.94 -7.01
CA ASP A 207 -15.28 -7.36 -7.98
C ASP A 207 -14.66 -8.73 -7.66
N GLY A 208 -15.10 -9.41 -6.59
CA GLY A 208 -14.60 -10.70 -6.13
C GLY A 208 -13.37 -10.64 -5.20
N SER A 209 -12.87 -9.43 -4.91
CA SER A 209 -11.73 -9.23 -4.02
C SER A 209 -12.11 -9.29 -2.54
N LEU A 210 -11.17 -9.70 -1.70
CA LEU A 210 -11.25 -9.50 -0.26
C LEU A 210 -10.51 -8.19 0.07
N PHE A 211 -11.28 -7.12 0.32
CA PHE A 211 -10.79 -5.76 0.61
C PHE A 211 -9.77 -5.22 -0.41
N GLN A 212 -9.91 -5.56 -1.70
CA GLN A 212 -8.98 -5.13 -2.76
C GLN A 212 -7.51 -5.55 -2.53
N SER A 213 -7.27 -6.49 -1.62
CA SER A 213 -5.95 -7.04 -1.29
C SER A 213 -5.69 -8.32 -2.09
N PRO A 214 -4.68 -8.34 -2.98
CA PRO A 214 -4.34 -9.54 -3.73
C PRO A 214 -3.88 -10.70 -2.85
N SER A 215 -3.08 -10.47 -1.80
CA SER A 215 -2.65 -11.52 -0.87
C SER A 215 -3.82 -12.16 -0.12
N ALA A 216 -4.73 -11.34 0.41
CA ALA A 216 -5.91 -11.81 1.13
C ALA A 216 -6.87 -12.57 0.20
N THR A 217 -7.06 -12.06 -1.03
CA THR A 217 -7.89 -12.72 -2.04
C THR A 217 -7.27 -14.03 -2.52
N ALA A 218 -5.95 -14.10 -2.68
CA ALA A 218 -5.24 -15.34 -2.98
C ALA A 218 -5.46 -16.39 -1.89
N LYS A 219 -5.40 -15.99 -0.62
CA LYS A 219 -5.70 -16.88 0.50
C LYS A 219 -7.17 -17.31 0.52
N ALA A 220 -8.10 -16.39 0.28
CA ALA A 220 -9.52 -16.67 0.18
C ALA A 220 -9.80 -17.73 -0.89
N PHE A 221 -9.28 -17.52 -2.10
CA PHE A 221 -9.40 -18.45 -3.21
C PHE A 221 -8.82 -19.83 -2.86
N MET A 222 -7.63 -19.90 -2.25
CA MET A 222 -7.03 -21.18 -1.82
C MET A 222 -7.85 -21.89 -0.74
N ALA A 223 -8.64 -21.17 0.05
CA ALA A 223 -9.46 -21.74 1.12
C ALA A 223 -10.84 -22.20 0.61
N THR A 224 -11.45 -21.47 -0.31
CA THR A 224 -12.86 -21.66 -0.70
C THR A 224 -13.05 -22.14 -2.14
N GLY A 225 -12.06 -21.92 -3.03
CA GLY A 225 -12.21 -22.15 -4.47
C GLY A 225 -13.22 -21.21 -5.13
N ASN A 226 -13.58 -20.09 -4.49
CA ASN A 226 -14.57 -19.13 -4.98
C ASN A 226 -14.20 -18.58 -6.38
N ILE A 227 -15.16 -18.60 -7.30
CA ILE A 227 -14.96 -18.24 -8.71
C ILE A 227 -14.82 -16.72 -8.90
N ASP A 228 -15.47 -15.91 -8.07
CA ASP A 228 -15.36 -14.46 -8.15
C ASP A 228 -13.96 -14.01 -7.72
N SER A 229 -13.41 -14.60 -6.64
CA SER A 229 -12.02 -14.40 -6.24
C SER A 229 -11.02 -14.83 -7.32
N LEU A 230 -11.29 -15.94 -8.03
CA LEU A 230 -10.45 -16.32 -9.16
C LEU A 230 -10.52 -15.29 -10.30
N SER A 231 -11.73 -14.83 -10.65
CA SER A 231 -11.95 -13.84 -11.70
C SER A 231 -11.23 -12.52 -11.40
N TYR A 232 -11.24 -12.08 -10.14
CA TYR A 232 -10.44 -10.96 -9.66
C TYR A 232 -8.94 -11.16 -9.92
N LEU A 233 -8.38 -12.29 -9.46
CA LEU A 233 -6.94 -12.60 -9.59
C LEU A 233 -6.51 -12.70 -11.06
N GLU A 234 -7.33 -13.31 -11.93
CA GLU A 234 -7.08 -13.39 -13.36
C GLU A 234 -7.08 -12.00 -14.02
N SER A 235 -8.06 -11.15 -13.66
CA SER A 235 -8.12 -9.77 -14.17
C SER A 235 -6.90 -8.94 -13.75
N LEU A 236 -6.45 -9.12 -12.51
CA LEU A 236 -5.27 -8.47 -11.97
C LEU A 236 -4.01 -8.89 -12.73
N ILE A 237 -3.85 -10.18 -13.00
CA ILE A 237 -2.69 -10.71 -13.73
C ILE A 237 -2.69 -10.27 -15.20
N GLN A 238 -3.87 -10.16 -15.81
CA GLN A 238 -4.00 -9.64 -17.17
C GLN A 238 -3.53 -8.18 -17.26
N ARG A 239 -3.83 -7.36 -16.26
CA ARG A 239 -3.46 -5.94 -16.23
C ARG A 239 -2.03 -5.70 -15.72
N CYS A 240 -1.57 -6.49 -14.77
CA CYS A 240 -0.26 -6.40 -14.12
C CYS A 240 0.55 -7.69 -14.31
N PRO A 241 1.04 -8.00 -15.53
CA PRO A 241 1.72 -9.27 -15.81
C PRO A 241 3.11 -9.38 -15.15
N ASN A 242 3.72 -8.25 -14.77
CA ASN A 242 5.09 -8.15 -14.28
C ASN A 242 5.13 -7.87 -12.77
N GLY A 243 4.45 -8.71 -12.00
CA GLY A 243 4.25 -8.51 -10.57
C GLY A 243 2.99 -7.69 -10.29
N VAL A 244 2.34 -7.98 -9.18
CA VAL A 244 1.04 -7.39 -8.82
C VAL A 244 1.22 -6.33 -7.74
N PRO A 245 0.37 -5.29 -7.69
CA PRO A 245 0.43 -4.26 -6.66
C PRO A 245 -0.09 -4.80 -5.32
N GLN A 246 0.04 -3.99 -4.26
CA GLN A 246 -0.55 -4.28 -2.95
C GLN A 246 -2.08 -4.10 -2.92
N THR A 247 -2.63 -3.28 -3.82
CA THR A 247 -4.06 -3.01 -3.90
C THR A 247 -4.52 -2.98 -5.34
N TYR A 248 -5.65 -3.62 -5.63
CA TYR A 248 -6.27 -3.62 -6.95
C TYR A 248 -7.80 -3.75 -6.83
N PRO A 249 -8.60 -3.05 -7.67
CA PRO A 249 -8.18 -2.00 -8.58
C PRO A 249 -7.88 -0.69 -7.82
N MET A 250 -6.84 0.01 -8.25
CA MET A 250 -6.58 1.41 -7.90
C MET A 250 -7.34 2.36 -8.82
N ASP A 251 -7.80 3.47 -8.24
CA ASP A 251 -8.47 4.54 -8.98
C ASP A 251 -7.49 5.24 -9.93
N GLU A 252 -7.79 5.24 -11.24
CA GLU A 252 -6.90 5.84 -12.24
C GLU A 252 -6.74 7.36 -12.08
N ASP A 253 -7.75 8.07 -11.58
CA ASP A 253 -7.63 9.51 -11.30
C ASP A 253 -6.68 9.74 -10.13
N LEU A 254 -6.70 8.86 -9.12
CA LEU A 254 -5.72 8.91 -8.02
C LEU A 254 -4.29 8.74 -8.54
N ILE A 255 -4.05 7.77 -9.42
CA ILE A 255 -2.73 7.57 -10.03
C ILE A 255 -2.29 8.84 -10.78
N LYS A 256 -3.18 9.42 -11.60
CA LYS A 256 -2.91 10.65 -12.35
C LYS A 256 -2.64 11.85 -11.45
N LEU A 257 -3.41 12.04 -10.38
CA LEU A 257 -3.20 13.10 -9.39
C LEU A 257 -1.84 12.94 -8.69
N CYS A 258 -1.47 11.72 -8.31
CA CYS A 258 -0.15 11.44 -7.74
C CYS A 258 0.98 11.79 -8.70
N MET A 259 0.86 11.44 -9.99
CA MET A 259 1.85 11.78 -11.01
C MET A 259 1.99 13.30 -11.20
N ILE A 260 0.88 14.02 -11.33
CA ILE A 260 0.86 15.49 -11.45
C ILE A 260 1.52 16.14 -10.23
N ASN A 261 1.15 15.68 -9.03
CA ASN A 261 1.73 16.18 -7.78
C ASN A 261 3.24 15.97 -7.73
N GLN A 262 3.78 14.83 -8.18
CA GLN A 262 5.24 14.65 -8.23
C GLN A 262 5.91 15.57 -9.24
N LEU A 263 5.35 15.74 -10.44
CA LEU A 263 5.91 16.66 -11.44
C LEU A 263 5.99 18.10 -10.90
N GLN A 264 4.97 18.54 -10.16
CA GLN A 264 4.99 19.84 -9.47
C GLN A 264 6.05 19.90 -8.37
N ARG A 265 6.13 18.87 -7.52
CA ARG A 265 7.13 18.83 -6.43
C ARG A 265 8.57 18.77 -6.91
N LEU A 266 8.79 18.19 -8.10
CA LEU A 266 10.07 18.16 -8.80
C LEU A 266 10.41 19.49 -9.49
N GLY A 267 9.49 20.45 -9.56
CA GLY A 267 9.67 21.69 -10.30
C GLY A 267 9.64 21.51 -11.83
N LEU A 268 9.08 20.40 -12.32
CA LEU A 268 9.03 20.05 -13.74
C LEU A 268 7.70 20.41 -14.41
N ALA A 269 6.72 20.91 -13.65
CA ALA A 269 5.35 21.12 -14.12
C ALA A 269 5.24 22.04 -15.35
N GLU A 270 6.07 23.07 -15.46
CA GLU A 270 6.08 24.02 -16.58
C GLU A 270 6.30 23.36 -17.95
N HIS A 271 6.89 22.17 -17.99
CA HIS A 271 7.09 21.42 -19.23
C HIS A 271 5.83 20.65 -19.68
N PHE A 272 4.83 20.55 -18.81
CA PHE A 272 3.63 19.71 -18.96
C PHE A 272 2.33 20.47 -18.70
N ASP A 273 2.32 21.81 -18.78
CA ASP A 273 1.16 22.65 -18.43
C ASP A 273 -0.12 22.20 -19.14
N LYS A 274 -0.03 21.96 -20.46
CA LYS A 274 -1.17 21.51 -21.27
C LYS A 274 -1.70 20.16 -20.79
N GLU A 275 -0.82 19.20 -20.57
CA GLU A 275 -1.18 17.85 -20.15
C GLU A 275 -1.78 17.84 -18.74
N ILE A 276 -1.23 18.66 -17.84
CA ILE A 276 -1.75 18.84 -16.47
C ILE A 276 -3.14 19.48 -16.53
N GLU A 277 -3.31 20.57 -17.29
CA GLU A 277 -4.59 21.27 -17.44
C GLU A 277 -5.68 20.35 -17.99
N GLU A 278 -5.37 19.55 -19.02
CA GLU A 278 -6.32 18.59 -19.61
C GLU A 278 -6.77 17.51 -18.62
N ASN A 279 -5.87 17.02 -17.77
CA ASN A 279 -6.20 16.03 -16.73
C ASN A 279 -7.03 16.64 -15.60
N LEU A 280 -6.61 17.80 -15.09
CA LEU A 280 -7.34 18.51 -14.03
C LEU A 280 -8.73 18.95 -14.50
N ALA A 281 -8.88 19.39 -15.75
CA ALA A 281 -10.18 19.74 -16.32
C ALA A 281 -11.14 18.53 -16.35
N LYS A 282 -10.64 17.32 -16.64
CA LYS A 282 -11.47 16.10 -16.60
C LYS A 282 -11.92 15.77 -15.18
N ILE A 283 -11.02 15.87 -14.21
CA ILE A 283 -11.33 15.63 -12.79
C ILE A 283 -12.34 16.67 -12.29
N TYR A 284 -12.15 17.95 -12.65
CA TYR A 284 -13.07 19.01 -12.28
C TYR A 284 -14.48 18.81 -12.85
N ARG A 285 -14.61 18.32 -14.10
CA ARG A 285 -15.92 18.00 -14.67
C ARG A 285 -16.66 16.95 -13.84
N LYS A 286 -15.97 15.90 -13.38
CA LYS A 286 -16.55 14.91 -12.46
C LYS A 286 -16.96 15.54 -11.13
N TYR A 287 -16.13 16.44 -10.59
CA TYR A 287 -16.46 17.16 -9.36
C TYR A 287 -17.73 18.04 -9.49
N VAL A 288 -17.88 18.75 -10.61
CA VAL A 288 -19.05 19.63 -10.85
C VAL A 288 -20.31 18.82 -11.13
N ASP A 289 -20.17 17.65 -11.76
CA ASP A 289 -21.27 16.71 -11.99
C ASP A 289 -21.60 15.99 -10.67
N GLN A 290 -22.46 16.62 -9.85
CA GLN A 290 -22.80 16.21 -8.48
C GLN A 290 -23.35 14.78 -8.37
N GLU A 291 -23.82 14.17 -9.47
CA GLU A 291 -24.21 12.76 -9.51
C GLU A 291 -23.01 11.80 -9.45
N SER A 292 -21.80 12.28 -9.78
CA SER A 292 -20.58 11.47 -9.84
C SER A 292 -19.59 11.69 -8.68
N TRP A 293 -19.68 12.84 -7.98
CA TRP A 293 -18.88 13.15 -6.78
C TRP A 293 -19.69 12.89 -5.50
N VAL A 294 -20.23 11.67 -5.38
CA VAL A 294 -21.03 11.27 -4.22
C VAL A 294 -20.13 10.97 -3.03
N LYS A 295 -20.54 11.40 -1.83
CA LYS A 295 -19.86 11.02 -0.58
C LYS A 295 -19.74 9.49 -0.50
N PRO A 296 -18.55 8.94 -0.32
CA PRO A 296 -18.38 7.50 -0.18
C PRO A 296 -19.22 7.00 1.00
N THR A 297 -19.94 5.89 0.81
CA THR A 297 -20.62 5.20 1.91
C THR A 297 -19.64 4.56 2.89
N ASN A 298 -18.43 4.24 2.44
CA ASN A 298 -17.33 3.70 3.25
C ASN A 298 -16.05 4.49 2.98
N MET A 299 -15.31 4.82 4.05
CA MET A 299 -14.02 5.51 3.94
C MET A 299 -12.90 4.53 3.57
N THR A 300 -12.14 4.85 2.52
CA THR A 300 -10.82 4.25 2.23
C THR A 300 -9.73 5.31 2.30
N GLU A 301 -8.50 4.93 2.65
CA GLU A 301 -7.37 5.89 2.67
C GLU A 301 -7.11 6.43 1.28
N ALA A 302 -7.17 5.56 0.27
CA ALA A 302 -7.02 5.94 -1.12
C ALA A 302 -7.99 7.05 -1.51
N GLN A 303 -9.24 6.99 -1.03
CA GLN A 303 -10.23 8.03 -1.28
C GLN A 303 -9.89 9.34 -0.55
N LEU A 304 -9.52 9.28 0.73
CA LEU A 304 -9.06 10.47 1.47
C LEU A 304 -7.85 11.13 0.80
N HIS A 305 -6.90 10.32 0.33
CA HIS A 305 -5.71 10.78 -0.37
C HIS A 305 -6.08 11.43 -1.71
N LYS A 306 -6.95 10.77 -2.49
CA LYS A 306 -7.47 11.27 -3.77
C LYS A 306 -8.17 12.61 -3.60
N ASP A 307 -9.09 12.71 -2.66
CA ASP A 307 -9.89 13.92 -2.41
C ASP A 307 -9.01 15.09 -1.97
N SER A 308 -8.06 14.82 -1.07
CA SER A 308 -7.08 15.82 -0.61
C SER A 308 -6.20 16.32 -1.74
N LEU A 309 -5.68 15.41 -2.59
CA LEU A 309 -4.85 15.77 -3.74
C LEU A 309 -5.66 16.50 -4.81
N ALA A 310 -6.88 16.04 -5.11
CA ALA A 310 -7.78 16.67 -6.07
C ALA A 310 -8.06 18.11 -5.66
N PHE A 311 -8.48 18.35 -4.41
CA PHE A 311 -8.70 19.70 -3.91
C PHE A 311 -7.44 20.56 -4.02
N HIS A 312 -6.30 20.04 -3.54
CA HIS A 312 -5.05 20.78 -3.54
C HIS A 312 -4.64 21.21 -4.96
N LEU A 313 -4.62 20.26 -5.90
CA LEU A 313 -4.20 20.51 -7.27
C LEU A 313 -5.19 21.39 -8.03
N LEU A 314 -6.50 21.12 -7.91
CA LEU A 314 -7.52 21.94 -8.57
C LEU A 314 -7.45 23.40 -8.12
N ARG A 315 -7.33 23.64 -6.81
CA ARG A 315 -7.27 25.00 -6.27
C ARG A 315 -5.96 25.73 -6.65
N MET A 316 -4.83 25.03 -6.64
CA MET A 316 -3.55 25.60 -7.11
C MET A 316 -3.58 26.00 -8.59
N HIS A 317 -4.43 25.35 -9.39
CA HIS A 317 -4.64 25.66 -10.81
C HIS A 317 -5.83 26.59 -11.08
N GLY A 318 -6.38 27.23 -10.05
CA GLY A 318 -7.41 28.27 -10.18
C GLY A 318 -8.85 27.76 -10.33
N TYR A 319 -9.09 26.46 -10.15
CA TYR A 319 -10.45 25.92 -10.16
C TYR A 319 -11.20 26.25 -8.87
N ASN A 320 -12.50 26.54 -8.99
CA ASN A 320 -13.37 26.80 -7.85
C ASN A 320 -13.92 25.49 -7.28
N VAL A 321 -13.34 25.03 -6.18
CA VAL A 321 -13.71 23.81 -5.44
C VAL A 321 -14.07 24.17 -3.99
N SER A 322 -15.10 23.53 -3.42
CA SER A 322 -15.55 23.78 -2.05
C SER A 322 -14.89 22.80 -1.08
N PRO A 323 -14.28 23.24 0.04
CA PRO A 323 -13.65 22.35 1.01
C PRO A 323 -14.61 21.29 1.57
N SER A 324 -15.79 21.70 2.07
CA SER A 324 -16.82 20.80 2.61
C SER A 324 -17.29 19.71 1.64
N LEU A 325 -17.33 19.99 0.33
CA LEU A 325 -17.76 19.00 -0.68
C LEU A 325 -16.62 18.11 -1.16
N SER A 326 -15.41 18.65 -1.25
CA SER A 326 -14.29 17.98 -1.92
C SER A 326 -13.44 17.12 -0.99
N PHE A 327 -13.16 17.56 0.24
CA PHE A 327 -12.31 16.79 1.16
C PHE A 327 -12.66 16.98 2.65
N GLY A 328 -13.59 17.86 3.03
CA GLY A 328 -13.97 18.07 4.44
C GLY A 328 -15.01 17.08 4.97
N TRP A 329 -15.49 16.16 4.13
CA TRP A 329 -16.68 15.33 4.41
C TRP A 329 -16.54 14.35 5.58
N PHE A 330 -15.33 14.03 6.02
CA PHE A 330 -15.07 13.11 7.11
C PHE A 330 -14.91 13.78 8.48
N LEU A 331 -14.86 15.11 8.54
CA LEU A 331 -14.67 15.83 9.80
C LEU A 331 -15.87 15.72 10.72
N ASP A 332 -17.05 15.61 10.13
CA ASP A 332 -18.32 15.48 10.83
C ASP A 332 -18.55 14.05 11.37
N ASP A 333 -17.67 13.10 11.02
CA ASP A 333 -17.77 11.70 11.42
C ASP A 333 -16.72 11.36 12.50
N GLU A 334 -17.19 11.20 13.74
CA GLU A 334 -16.35 10.89 14.89
C GLU A 334 -15.67 9.50 14.77
N GLU A 335 -16.29 8.53 14.09
CA GLU A 335 -15.72 7.20 13.91
C GLU A 335 -14.56 7.21 12.90
N ILE A 336 -14.74 7.96 11.80
CA ILE A 336 -13.66 8.21 10.85
C ILE A 336 -12.49 8.92 11.53
N ARG A 337 -12.76 9.96 12.32
CA ARG A 337 -11.71 10.70 13.05
C ARG A 337 -10.97 9.81 14.05
N ALA A 338 -11.67 8.97 14.80
CA ALA A 338 -11.07 8.01 15.71
C ALA A 338 -10.19 6.99 14.97
N THR A 339 -10.64 6.53 13.80
CA THR A 339 -9.90 5.61 12.94
C THR A 339 -8.60 6.23 12.42
N ILE A 340 -8.65 7.47 11.89
CA ILE A 340 -7.45 8.19 11.44
C ILE A 340 -6.45 8.38 12.60
N GLN A 341 -6.93 8.62 13.82
CA GLN A 341 -6.08 8.72 15.01
C GLN A 341 -5.43 7.38 15.39
N LYS A 342 -6.16 6.27 15.26
CA LYS A 342 -5.67 4.92 15.55
C LYS A 342 -4.57 4.50 14.57
N GLU A 343 -4.77 4.76 13.28
CA GLU A 343 -3.90 4.32 12.18
C GLU A 343 -2.98 5.44 11.65
N GLN A 344 -2.72 6.48 12.45
CA GLN A 344 -1.98 7.68 12.03
C GLN A 344 -0.59 7.39 11.43
N GLU A 345 0.08 6.32 11.85
CA GLU A 345 1.38 5.91 11.31
C GLU A 345 1.27 5.33 9.90
N HIS A 346 0.25 4.51 9.64
CA HIS A 346 -0.05 3.99 8.30
C HIS A 346 -0.48 5.13 7.36
N MET A 347 -1.36 6.00 7.86
CA MET A 347 -1.97 7.07 7.07
C MET A 347 -1.13 8.34 6.94
N SER A 348 0.14 8.31 7.36
CA SER A 348 0.98 9.52 7.50
C SER A 348 1.05 10.37 6.23
N THR A 349 1.12 9.74 5.05
CA THR A 349 1.16 10.46 3.76
C THR A 349 -0.20 11.04 3.37
N THR A 350 -1.28 10.32 3.68
CA THR A 350 -2.64 10.80 3.50
C THR A 350 -2.89 12.02 4.40
N ILE A 351 -2.51 11.94 5.66
CA ILE A 351 -2.57 13.05 6.63
C ILE A 351 -1.70 14.24 6.18
N LEU A 352 -0.52 13.99 5.58
CA LEU A 352 0.30 15.06 5.01
C LEU A 352 -0.38 15.75 3.82
N SER A 353 -1.05 14.98 2.96
CA SER A 353 -1.77 15.51 1.80
C SER A 353 -2.98 16.32 2.23
N MET A 354 -3.71 15.82 3.22
CA MET A 354 -4.76 16.51 3.95
C MET A 354 -4.26 17.85 4.54
N TYR A 355 -3.14 17.84 5.25
CA TYR A 355 -2.53 19.07 5.79
C TYR A 355 -2.11 20.07 4.69
N ARG A 356 -1.61 19.59 3.55
CA ARG A 356 -1.28 20.46 2.41
C ARG A 356 -2.51 21.08 1.77
N ALA A 357 -3.59 20.30 1.63
CA ALA A 357 -4.88 20.80 1.17
C ALA A 357 -5.40 21.91 2.09
N SER A 358 -5.33 21.72 3.41
CA SER A 358 -5.76 22.72 4.40
C SER A 358 -4.93 24.00 4.45
N ASN A 359 -3.83 24.11 3.69
CA ASN A 359 -3.08 25.36 3.57
C ASN A 359 -3.60 26.27 2.44
N LEU A 360 -4.60 25.84 1.66
CA LEU A 360 -5.17 26.59 0.53
C LEU A 360 -6.56 27.17 0.85
N ILE A 361 -6.77 27.58 2.10
CA ILE A 361 -8.04 28.11 2.61
C ILE A 361 -8.20 29.58 2.19
N PHE A 362 -9.42 29.95 1.78
CA PHE A 362 -9.81 31.34 1.56
C PHE A 362 -10.56 31.94 2.76
N CYS A 363 -10.56 33.27 2.87
CA CYS A 363 -11.30 33.97 3.91
C CYS A 363 -12.79 33.59 3.87
N GLY A 364 -13.32 33.08 4.99
CA GLY A 364 -14.71 32.64 5.12
C GLY A 364 -14.90 31.12 5.18
N GLU A 365 -13.90 30.33 4.83
CA GLU A 365 -13.91 28.86 4.88
C GLU A 365 -13.46 28.34 6.27
N ASN A 366 -14.14 28.77 7.34
CA ASN A 366 -13.72 28.51 8.73
C ASN A 366 -13.73 27.01 9.10
N GLU A 367 -14.53 26.20 8.42
CA GLU A 367 -14.62 24.74 8.57
C GLU A 367 -13.28 24.01 8.38
N VAL A 368 -12.33 24.64 7.67
CA VAL A 368 -11.03 24.03 7.34
C VAL A 368 -9.95 24.37 8.38
N GLU A 369 -10.18 25.31 9.30
CA GLU A 369 -9.21 25.63 10.34
C GLU A 369 -9.12 24.52 11.40
N ASP A 370 -10.27 23.94 11.79
CA ASP A 370 -10.33 22.78 12.67
C ASP A 370 -9.62 21.58 12.04
N PHE A 371 -9.81 21.39 10.75
CA PHE A 371 -9.14 20.37 9.97
C PHE A 371 -7.61 20.53 9.93
N LYS A 372 -7.15 21.77 9.73
CA LYS A 372 -5.72 22.10 9.75
C LYS A 372 -5.12 21.81 11.11
N SER A 373 -5.82 22.14 12.20
CA SER A 373 -5.36 21.80 13.54
C SER A 373 -5.28 20.29 13.75
N PHE A 374 -6.36 19.57 13.40
CA PHE A 374 -6.43 18.11 13.52
C PHE A 374 -5.29 17.40 12.79
N THR A 375 -5.07 17.74 11.51
CA THR A 375 -4.03 17.13 10.68
C THR A 375 -2.63 17.50 11.15
N ARG A 376 -2.40 18.74 11.59
CA ARG A 376 -1.13 19.17 12.19
C ARG A 376 -0.81 18.39 13.46
N ASP A 377 -1.79 18.22 14.34
CA ASP A 377 -1.59 17.52 15.62
C ASP A 377 -1.28 16.04 15.40
N LEU A 378 -1.91 15.40 14.41
CA LEU A 378 -1.57 14.04 13.97
C LEU A 378 -0.14 13.94 13.42
N LEU A 379 0.25 14.84 12.50
CA LEU A 379 1.60 14.86 11.96
C LEU A 379 2.65 15.07 13.05
N ASN A 380 2.38 15.95 14.01
CA ASN A 380 3.27 16.15 15.16
C ASN A 380 3.41 14.87 15.99
N LYS A 381 2.33 14.10 16.18
CA LYS A 381 2.42 12.78 16.85
C LYS A 381 3.23 11.77 16.04
N CYS A 382 3.12 11.79 14.70
CA CYS A 382 3.96 10.96 13.84
C CYS A 382 5.44 11.36 13.95
N LEU A 383 5.75 12.65 14.07
CA LEU A 383 7.11 13.19 14.10
C LEU A 383 7.79 13.12 15.48
N LEU A 384 7.05 13.12 16.58
CA LEU A 384 7.62 13.11 17.93
C LEU A 384 7.82 11.68 18.41
N THR A 385 9.03 11.30 18.82
CA THR A 385 9.24 10.15 19.73
C THR A 385 8.66 10.48 21.12
N LYS A 386 8.30 9.46 21.92
CA LYS A 386 7.95 9.68 23.35
C LYS A 386 9.07 10.38 24.15
N ASN A 387 10.29 10.45 23.60
CA ASN A 387 11.46 11.11 24.18
C ASN A 387 11.76 12.51 23.61
N GLY A 388 10.91 13.06 22.72
CA GLY A 388 11.07 14.41 22.16
C GLY A 388 12.07 14.54 21.01
N GLU A 389 12.64 13.43 20.52
CA GLU A 389 13.50 13.42 19.33
C GLU A 389 12.68 13.26 18.03
N PRO A 390 13.14 13.86 16.91
CA PRO A 390 12.48 13.76 15.61
C PRO A 390 12.51 12.33 15.07
N ASN A 391 11.34 11.82 14.69
CA ASN A 391 11.13 10.50 14.12
C ASN A 391 11.60 10.48 12.65
N THR A 392 12.56 9.63 12.33
CA THR A 392 13.08 9.46 10.95
C THR A 392 12.22 8.52 10.11
N ILE A 393 11.17 7.91 10.70
CA ILE A 393 10.32 6.92 10.03
C ILE A 393 9.17 7.63 9.33
N LEU A 394 9.36 7.91 8.04
CA LEU A 394 8.27 8.20 7.10
C LEU A 394 7.84 6.87 6.48
N SER A 395 6.57 6.50 6.65
CA SER A 395 5.95 5.28 6.10
C SER A 395 5.37 5.54 4.68
N PRO A 396 4.82 4.54 3.97
CA PRO A 396 5.28 4.08 2.66
C PRO A 396 4.38 4.60 1.54
N LEU A 397 4.46 5.91 1.30
CA LEU A 397 3.92 6.52 0.08
C LEU A 397 4.91 7.53 -0.54
N GLN A 398 6.13 7.59 0.00
CA GLN A 398 7.30 8.11 -0.73
C GLN A 398 7.65 7.24 -1.96
N GLN A 399 7.06 6.03 -2.09
CA GLN A 399 7.38 5.07 -3.15
C GLN A 399 6.27 4.84 -4.19
N MET A 400 5.05 5.40 -4.01
CA MET A 400 3.95 5.21 -4.97
C MET A 400 4.07 6.05 -6.25
N VAL A 401 5.03 6.97 -6.32
CA VAL A 401 5.60 7.50 -7.57
C VAL A 401 7.05 7.82 -7.24
N GLY A 402 7.94 6.89 -7.59
CA GLY A 402 9.30 6.77 -7.03
C GLY A 402 10.17 8.03 -7.03
N PHE A 403 11.03 8.08 -6.01
CA PHE A 403 12.41 8.51 -6.13
C PHE A 403 13.32 7.30 -6.00
#